data_AF-A0A9D9BL92-F1
#
_entry.id   AF-A0A9D9BL92-F1
#
_cell.length_a   1.000
_cell.length_b   1.000
_cell.length_c   1.000
_cell.angle_alpha   90.00
_cell.angle_beta   90.00
_cell.angle_gamma   90.00
#
_symmetry.space_group_name_H-M   'P 1'
#
loop_
_entity.id
_entity.type
_entity.pdbx_description
1 polymer ?
#
loop_
_entity_poly.entity_id
_entity_poly.type
_entity_poly.pdbx_seq_one_letter_code
_entity_poly.pdbx_strand_id
1 'polypeptide(L)'
;MPFQFNVGDHSSPVSSYTSFNSTQYSKLKWARNKLFRMVKNNPSCNAYFRSLPNGRSLSNMINDSSIWVNYGPMISPLHGQIHVPTGEIAIGDRAFKMGRWMVLATIIHELAHHNGAPITGGNTLAEEAVYHCGLGTAKEYFEGVDDPRTPYDPHVGG
;
A
#
# COMPACT_ATOMS: atom_id res chain seq x y z
N MET A 1 -9.76 -7.04 14.06
CA MET A 1 -8.87 -8.05 13.42
C MET A 1 -8.10 -7.34 12.32
N PRO A 2 -6.88 -7.76 11.94
CA PRO A 2 -6.12 -7.04 10.92
C PRO A 2 -6.81 -7.07 9.55
N PHE A 3 -6.41 -6.20 8.64
CA PHE A 3 -6.75 -6.34 7.21
C PHE A 3 -6.34 -7.72 6.67
N GLN A 4 -7.07 -8.20 5.67
CA GLN A 4 -7.03 -9.59 5.22
C GLN A 4 -6.23 -9.74 3.91
N PHE A 5 -5.58 -10.89 3.74
CA PHE A 5 -4.94 -11.27 2.48
C PHE A 5 -5.75 -12.41 1.89
N ASN A 6 -6.17 -12.30 0.63
CA ASN A 6 -6.85 -13.39 -0.04
C ASN A 6 -5.90 -14.57 -0.26
N VAL A 7 -6.11 -15.64 0.49
CA VAL A 7 -5.33 -16.90 0.39
C VAL A 7 -6.18 -18.05 -0.17
N GLY A 8 -7.28 -17.71 -0.85
CA GLY A 8 -8.28 -18.65 -1.36
C GLY A 8 -9.53 -18.76 -0.48
N ASP A 9 -9.63 -17.94 0.56
CA ASP A 9 -10.75 -17.85 1.51
C ASP A 9 -11.67 -16.65 1.25
N HIS A 10 -11.39 -15.87 0.20
CA HIS A 10 -12.18 -14.71 -0.21
C HIS A 10 -12.45 -14.70 -1.71
N SER A 11 -13.70 -14.39 -2.07
CA SER A 11 -14.12 -14.18 -3.46
C SER A 11 -14.28 -12.69 -3.70
N SER A 12 -13.28 -12.09 -4.35
CA SER A 12 -13.32 -10.67 -4.69
C SER A 12 -14.48 -10.38 -5.66
N PRO A 13 -15.23 -9.28 -5.48
CA PRO A 13 -16.20 -8.80 -6.47
C PRO A 13 -15.54 -8.28 -7.74
N VAL A 14 -14.21 -8.07 -7.74
CA VAL A 14 -13.44 -7.64 -8.90
C VAL A 14 -12.89 -8.88 -9.62
N SER A 15 -13.39 -9.15 -10.83
CA SER A 15 -13.12 -10.40 -11.58
C SER A 15 -11.65 -10.65 -11.92
N SER A 16 -10.84 -9.59 -11.97
CA SER A 16 -9.39 -9.68 -12.23
C SER A 16 -8.55 -9.97 -10.99
N TYR A 17 -9.15 -9.98 -9.79
CA TYR A 17 -8.45 -10.16 -8.52
C TYR A 17 -8.59 -11.61 -8.06
N THR A 18 -7.49 -12.18 -7.57
CA THR A 18 -7.43 -13.59 -7.16
C THR A 18 -6.58 -13.79 -5.90
N SER A 19 -6.45 -15.03 -5.47
CA SER A 19 -5.68 -15.41 -4.28
C SER A 19 -4.17 -15.34 -4.52
N PHE A 20 -3.42 -15.07 -3.44
CA PHE A 20 -1.97 -15.14 -3.46
C PHE A 20 -1.45 -16.58 -3.37
N ASN A 21 -0.35 -16.87 -4.06
CA ASN A 21 0.38 -18.12 -3.89
C ASN A 21 1.28 -18.11 -2.63
N SER A 22 1.83 -19.27 -2.26
CA SER A 22 2.66 -19.43 -1.06
C SER A 22 3.91 -18.53 -1.03
N THR A 23 4.56 -18.35 -2.18
CA THR A 23 5.75 -17.50 -2.32
C THR A 23 5.41 -16.02 -2.08
N GLN A 24 4.32 -15.52 -2.69
CA GLN A 24 3.81 -14.17 -2.46
C GLN A 24 3.39 -13.98 -0.99
N TYR A 25 2.69 -14.96 -0.42
CA TYR A 25 2.23 -14.94 0.95
C TYR A 25 3.36 -14.77 1.97
N SER A 26 4.54 -15.37 1.74
CA SER A 26 5.70 -15.18 2.60
C SER A 26 6.16 -13.71 2.69
N LYS A 27 6.15 -12.99 1.55
CA LYS A 27 6.49 -11.57 1.47
C LYS A 27 5.41 -10.71 2.12
N LEU A 28 4.15 -11.06 1.93
CA LEU A 28 3.00 -10.38 2.55
C LEU A 28 3.00 -10.51 4.07
N LYS A 29 3.28 -11.70 4.61
CA LYS A 29 3.42 -11.93 6.05
C LYS A 29 4.54 -11.08 6.65
N TRP A 30 5.67 -10.99 5.95
CA TRP A 30 6.76 -10.09 6.35
C TRP A 30 6.31 -8.62 6.33
N ALA A 31 5.66 -8.18 5.24
CA ALA A 31 5.20 -6.80 5.07
C ALA A 31 4.20 -6.41 6.16
N ARG A 32 3.19 -7.24 6.44
CA ARG A 32 2.24 -7.03 7.54
C ARG A 32 2.96 -6.88 8.87
N ASN A 33 3.85 -7.81 9.24
CA ASN A 33 4.58 -7.72 10.51
C ASN A 33 5.43 -6.45 10.62
N LYS A 34 6.09 -6.06 9.52
CA LYS A 34 6.89 -4.83 9.46
C LYS A 34 6.01 -3.59 9.58
N LEU A 35 4.88 -3.55 8.87
CA LEU A 35 3.89 -2.47 8.92
C LEU A 35 3.38 -2.23 10.35
N PHE A 36 2.94 -3.29 11.04
CA PHE A 36 2.47 -3.19 12.42
C PHE A 36 3.54 -2.63 13.38
N ARG A 37 4.80 -3.04 13.20
CA ARG A 37 5.92 -2.50 13.99
C ARG A 37 6.22 -1.04 13.64
N MET A 38 6.17 -0.68 12.36
CA MET A 38 6.40 0.70 11.91
C MET A 38 5.33 1.64 12.44
N VAL A 39 4.05 1.28 12.30
CA VAL A 39 2.93 2.10 12.77
C VAL A 39 2.96 2.30 14.28
N LYS A 40 3.41 1.29 15.04
CA LYS A 40 3.60 1.40 16.49
C LYS A 40 4.72 2.38 16.87
N ASN A 41 5.78 2.46 16.07
CA ASN A 41 7.02 3.16 16.42
C ASN A 41 7.22 4.49 15.68
N ASN A 42 6.43 4.78 14.65
CA ASN A 42 6.52 5.98 13.83
C ASN A 42 5.20 6.78 13.90
N PRO A 43 5.11 7.78 14.79
CA PRO A 43 3.93 8.64 14.89
C PRO A 43 3.63 9.43 13.61
N SER A 44 4.64 9.75 12.79
CA SER A 44 4.47 10.53 11.56
C SER A 44 3.56 9.83 10.56
N CYS A 45 3.70 8.51 10.40
CA CYS A 45 2.87 7.68 9.54
C CYS A 45 1.37 7.79 9.91
N ASN A 46 1.04 7.70 11.20
CA ASN A 46 -0.34 7.87 11.67
C ASN A 46 -0.84 9.31 11.56
N ALA A 47 0.04 10.30 11.74
CA ALA A 47 -0.32 11.71 11.59
C ALA A 47 -0.68 12.03 10.14
N TYR A 48 0.13 11.56 9.18
CA TYR A 48 -0.11 11.76 7.75
C TYR A 48 -1.42 11.09 7.28
N PHE A 49 -1.68 9.85 7.68
CA PHE A 49 -2.93 9.20 7.32
C PHE A 49 -4.17 9.95 7.82
N ARG A 50 -4.09 10.61 8.99
CA ARG A 50 -5.19 11.44 9.49
C ARG A 50 -5.43 12.72 8.69
N SER A 51 -4.45 13.21 7.92
CA SER A 51 -4.65 14.37 7.04
C SER A 51 -5.24 13.99 5.68
N LEU A 52 -5.33 12.70 5.34
CA LEU A 52 -6.01 12.25 4.13
C LEU A 52 -7.54 12.46 4.25
N PRO A 53 -8.28 12.56 3.13
CA PRO A 53 -9.67 13.00 3.13
C PRO A 53 -10.64 12.22 4.04
N ASN A 54 -10.46 10.91 4.20
CA ASN A 54 -11.31 10.11 5.10
C ASN A 54 -10.84 10.12 6.57
N GLY A 55 -9.69 10.73 6.87
CA GLY A 55 -9.22 11.04 8.21
C GLY A 55 -8.87 9.85 9.12
N ARG A 56 -8.88 8.61 8.62
CA ARG A 56 -8.52 7.43 9.43
C ARG A 56 -7.01 7.41 9.66
N SER A 57 -6.55 7.00 10.84
CA SER A 57 -5.12 6.70 11.04
C SER A 57 -4.74 5.37 10.38
N LEU A 58 -3.46 5.18 10.01
CA LEU A 58 -3.01 3.89 9.48
C LEU A 58 -3.24 2.75 10.49
N SER A 59 -3.07 3.02 11.79
CA SER A 59 -3.47 2.09 12.86
C SER A 59 -4.92 1.64 12.73
N ASN A 60 -5.86 2.53 12.42
CA ASN A 60 -7.27 2.15 12.26
C ASN A 60 -7.49 1.28 11.00
N MET A 61 -6.75 1.53 9.93
CA MET A 61 -6.89 0.79 8.68
C MET A 61 -6.27 -0.60 8.76
N ILE A 62 -5.06 -0.72 9.32
CA ILE A 62 -4.41 -2.05 9.44
C ILE A 62 -5.14 -2.97 10.41
N ASN A 63 -5.99 -2.43 11.30
CA ASN A 63 -6.84 -3.17 12.24
C ASN A 63 -8.30 -3.32 11.75
N ASP A 64 -8.55 -3.03 10.47
CA ASP A 64 -9.86 -3.19 9.84
C ASP A 64 -9.90 -4.48 9.01
N SER A 65 -10.66 -5.45 9.49
CA SER A 65 -10.80 -6.75 8.81
C SER A 65 -11.78 -6.75 7.63
N SER A 66 -12.44 -5.62 7.35
CA SER A 66 -13.23 -5.48 6.12
C SER A 66 -12.37 -5.17 4.90
N ILE A 67 -11.12 -4.71 5.10
CA ILE A 67 -10.19 -4.42 4.02
C ILE A 67 -9.56 -5.72 3.53
N TRP A 68 -9.77 -6.02 2.25
CA TRP A 68 -9.20 -7.16 1.56
C TRP A 68 -8.12 -6.75 0.58
N VAL A 69 -7.02 -7.48 0.63
CA VAL A 69 -5.88 -7.34 -0.29
C VAL A 69 -5.77 -8.61 -1.11
N ASN A 70 -5.71 -8.48 -2.43
CA ASN A 70 -5.76 -9.56 -3.40
C ASN A 70 -4.54 -9.52 -4.33
N TYR A 71 -4.32 -10.61 -5.04
CA TYR A 71 -3.39 -10.65 -6.14
C TYR A 71 -4.06 -10.11 -7.41
N GLY A 72 -3.44 -9.11 -8.04
CA GLY A 72 -3.90 -8.54 -9.32
C GLY A 72 -2.93 -8.86 -10.46
N PRO A 73 -2.98 -10.05 -11.08
CA PRO A 73 -2.04 -10.42 -12.16
C PRO A 73 -2.16 -9.49 -13.39
N MET A 74 -3.33 -8.90 -13.62
CA MET A 74 -3.62 -8.10 -14.81
C MET A 74 -3.46 -6.59 -14.62
N ILE A 75 -2.99 -6.12 -13.46
CA ILE A 75 -2.83 -4.68 -13.19
C ILE A 75 -1.47 -4.13 -13.66
N SER A 76 -0.61 -4.97 -14.24
CA SER A 76 0.67 -4.53 -14.82
C SER A 76 0.43 -3.42 -15.86
N PRO A 77 1.23 -2.33 -15.84
CA PRO A 77 2.53 -2.18 -15.18
C PRO A 77 2.49 -1.67 -13.73
N LEU A 78 1.31 -1.55 -13.11
CA LEU A 78 1.16 -0.98 -11.77
C LEU A 78 1.73 -1.89 -10.67
N HIS A 79 2.18 -1.28 -9.56
CA HIS A 79 2.59 -2.00 -8.36
C HIS A 79 1.38 -2.49 -7.57
N GLY A 80 0.35 -1.66 -7.46
CA GLY A 80 -0.90 -1.93 -6.78
C GLY A 80 -2.04 -1.15 -7.42
N GLN A 81 -3.24 -1.41 -6.95
CA GLN A 81 -4.44 -0.66 -7.32
C GLN A 81 -5.52 -0.85 -6.27
N ILE A 82 -6.24 0.22 -5.93
CA ILE A 82 -7.53 0.14 -5.26
C ILE A 82 -8.69 0.12 -6.26
N HIS A 83 -9.66 -0.74 -6.02
CA HIS A 83 -10.97 -0.66 -6.66
C HIS A 83 -11.92 0.16 -5.79
N VAL A 84 -11.95 1.49 -6.03
CA VAL A 84 -12.70 2.47 -5.22
C VAL A 84 -14.14 2.07 -4.91
N PRO A 85 -14.95 1.53 -5.85
CA PRO A 85 -16.33 1.15 -5.55
C PRO A 85 -16.49 0.07 -4.48
N THR A 86 -15.51 -0.83 -4.33
CA THR A 86 -15.59 -1.96 -3.38
C THR A 86 -14.62 -1.85 -2.22
N GLY A 87 -13.59 -0.99 -2.32
CA GLY A 87 -12.50 -0.89 -1.35
C GLY A 87 -11.47 -2.04 -1.44
N GLU A 88 -11.61 -2.93 -2.42
CA GLU A 88 -10.67 -4.04 -2.62
C GLU A 88 -9.33 -3.51 -3.12
N ILE A 89 -8.24 -3.99 -2.52
CA ILE A 89 -6.88 -3.65 -2.94
C ILE A 89 -6.29 -4.82 -3.73
N ALA A 90 -5.54 -4.54 -4.78
CA ALA A 90 -4.73 -5.49 -5.50
C ALA A 90 -3.24 -5.13 -5.41
N ILE A 91 -2.40 -6.17 -5.27
CA ILE A 91 -0.94 -6.08 -5.41
C ILE A 91 -0.53 -6.82 -6.68
N GLY A 92 0.20 -6.14 -7.55
CA GLY A 92 0.63 -6.65 -8.85
C GLY A 92 1.99 -7.35 -8.81
N ASP A 93 2.31 -8.05 -9.90
CA ASP A 93 3.58 -8.79 -10.03
C ASP A 93 4.82 -7.92 -9.91
N ARG A 94 4.73 -6.66 -10.36
CA ARG A 94 5.85 -5.74 -10.34
C ARG A 94 6.37 -5.52 -8.92
N ALA A 95 5.47 -5.29 -7.96
CA ALA A 95 5.83 -5.14 -6.55
C ALA A 95 6.54 -6.38 -6.01
N PHE A 96 6.04 -7.59 -6.35
CA PHE A 96 6.67 -8.84 -5.92
C PHE A 96 8.04 -9.06 -6.55
N LYS A 97 8.25 -8.69 -7.82
CA LYS A 97 9.55 -8.76 -8.51
C LYS A 97 10.59 -7.84 -7.88
N MET A 98 10.19 -6.63 -7.46
CA MET A 98 11.05 -5.67 -6.75
C MET A 98 11.33 -6.08 -5.30
N GLY A 99 10.46 -6.90 -4.71
CA GLY A 99 10.71 -7.57 -3.45
C GLY A 99 9.87 -7.06 -2.28
N ARG A 100 10.14 -7.60 -1.09
CA ARG A 100 9.27 -7.43 0.09
C ARG A 100 9.09 -5.99 0.57
N TRP A 101 10.10 -5.14 0.36
CA TRP A 101 10.02 -3.72 0.70
C TRP A 101 9.08 -2.96 -0.23
N MET A 102 9.13 -3.25 -1.52
CA MET A 102 8.19 -2.68 -2.49
C MET A 102 6.76 -3.16 -2.19
N VAL A 103 6.55 -4.45 -1.90
CA VAL A 103 5.23 -4.95 -1.47
C VAL A 103 4.69 -4.20 -0.25
N LEU A 104 5.54 -3.89 0.74
CA LEU A 104 5.15 -3.09 1.89
C LEU A 104 4.77 -1.66 1.50
N ALA A 105 5.57 -1.00 0.67
CA ALA A 105 5.29 0.35 0.18
C ALA A 105 3.97 0.40 -0.60
N THR A 106 3.75 -0.57 -1.49
CA THR A 106 2.48 -0.72 -2.22
C THR A 106 1.29 -0.85 -1.28
N ILE A 107 1.37 -1.68 -0.23
CA ILE A 107 0.27 -1.79 0.74
C ILE A 107 -0.01 -0.44 1.42
N ILE A 108 1.02 0.32 1.80
CA ILE A 108 0.85 1.64 2.42
C ILE A 108 0.21 2.62 1.43
N HIS A 109 0.70 2.65 0.20
CA HIS A 109 0.21 3.50 -0.88
C HIS A 109 -1.28 3.22 -1.16
N GLU A 110 -1.67 1.96 -1.36
CA GLU A 110 -3.07 1.62 -1.64
C GLU A 110 -3.99 1.86 -0.44
N LEU A 111 -3.49 1.71 0.80
CA LEU A 111 -4.24 2.10 1.98
C LEU A 111 -4.45 3.63 2.04
N ALA A 112 -3.52 4.43 1.54
CA ALA A 112 -3.72 5.88 1.45
C ALA A 112 -4.84 6.23 0.46
N HIS A 113 -4.89 5.57 -0.70
CA HIS A 113 -6.04 5.71 -1.62
C HIS A 113 -7.35 5.22 -0.98
N HIS A 114 -7.32 4.11 -0.24
CA HIS A 114 -8.49 3.65 0.53
C HIS A 114 -8.94 4.70 1.56
N ASN A 115 -8.01 5.52 2.04
CA ASN A 115 -8.29 6.63 2.95
C ASN A 115 -8.62 7.96 2.23
N GLY A 116 -8.89 7.90 0.93
CA GLY A 116 -9.36 9.02 0.13
C GLY A 116 -8.27 9.79 -0.61
N ALA A 117 -7.00 9.35 -0.61
CA ALA A 117 -5.99 9.96 -1.48
C ALA A 117 -6.42 9.83 -2.96
N PRO A 118 -6.38 10.91 -3.77
CA PRO A 118 -6.82 10.86 -5.16
C PRO A 118 -6.07 9.81 -5.99
N ILE A 119 -6.79 9.10 -6.85
CA ILE A 119 -6.27 8.04 -7.75
C ILE A 119 -6.11 8.52 -9.21
N THR A 120 -6.16 9.83 -9.42
CA THR A 120 -5.96 10.46 -10.74
C THR A 120 -5.38 11.86 -10.57
N GLY A 121 -4.83 12.40 -11.66
CA GLY A 121 -4.39 13.79 -11.74
C GLY A 121 -2.94 14.02 -11.30
N GLY A 122 -2.15 12.96 -11.14
CA GLY A 122 -0.73 13.06 -10.76
C GLY A 122 -0.54 13.49 -9.31
N ASN A 123 -1.55 13.26 -8.46
CA ASN A 123 -1.50 13.66 -7.07
C ASN A 123 -0.62 12.70 -6.26
N THR A 124 0.33 13.26 -5.50
CA THR A 124 1.35 12.48 -4.79
C THR A 124 0.92 12.00 -3.41
N LEU A 125 -0.28 12.32 -2.91
CA LEU A 125 -0.66 12.07 -1.51
C LEU A 125 -0.57 10.58 -1.11
N ALA A 126 -0.87 9.66 -2.02
CA ALA A 126 -0.72 8.24 -1.73
C ALA A 126 0.76 7.82 -1.60
N GLU A 127 1.62 8.40 -2.44
CA GLU A 127 3.04 8.11 -2.45
C GLU A 127 3.78 8.80 -1.29
N GLU A 128 3.40 10.01 -0.93
CA GLU A 128 3.91 10.69 0.26
C GLU A 128 3.64 9.90 1.55
N ALA A 129 2.57 9.09 1.60
CA ALA A 129 2.33 8.19 2.71
C ALA A 129 3.49 7.19 2.91
N VAL A 130 4.12 6.73 1.81
CA VAL A 130 5.29 5.84 1.82
C VAL A 130 6.48 6.56 2.48
N TYR A 131 6.73 7.82 2.12
CA TYR A 131 7.75 8.66 2.75
C TYR A 131 7.47 8.88 4.25
N HIS A 132 6.28 9.35 4.62
CA HIS A 132 5.92 9.63 6.02
C HIS A 132 5.94 8.38 6.91
N CYS A 133 5.76 7.20 6.32
CA CYS A 133 5.93 5.93 7.02
C CYS A 133 7.40 5.49 7.16
N GLY A 134 8.35 6.21 6.57
CA GLY A 134 9.79 6.03 6.73
C GLY A 134 10.41 5.10 5.68
N LEU A 135 9.81 5.06 4.50
CA LEU A 135 10.30 4.25 3.36
C LEU A 135 10.86 5.12 2.23
N GLY A 136 11.25 6.35 2.54
CA GLY A 136 11.98 7.26 1.66
C GLY A 136 12.92 8.13 2.50
N THR A 137 13.66 9.00 1.82
CA THR A 137 14.59 9.96 2.40
C THR A 137 14.05 11.37 2.26
N ALA A 138 14.53 12.29 3.12
CA ALA A 138 14.19 13.69 3.02
C ALA A 138 14.62 14.31 1.68
N LYS A 139 15.71 13.81 1.08
CA LYS A 139 16.19 14.26 -0.22
C LYS A 139 15.18 13.93 -1.32
N GLU A 140 14.69 12.69 -1.36
CA GLU A 140 13.66 12.31 -2.33
C GLU A 140 12.41 13.19 -2.17
N TYR A 141 11.95 13.40 -0.94
CA TYR A 141 10.72 14.14 -0.67
C TYR A 141 10.81 15.65 -0.97
N PHE A 142 11.90 16.32 -0.56
CA PHE A 142 12.03 17.77 -0.70
C PHE A 142 12.67 18.22 -2.00
N GLU A 143 13.53 17.40 -2.62
CA GLU A 143 14.26 17.77 -3.84
C GLU A 143 13.72 17.05 -5.09
N GLY A 144 12.81 16.07 -4.93
CA GLY A 144 12.25 15.31 -6.05
C GLY A 144 13.25 14.38 -6.73
N VAL A 145 14.36 14.03 -6.05
CA VAL A 145 15.41 13.17 -6.61
C VAL A 145 15.21 11.74 -6.12
N ASP A 146 14.79 10.84 -7.00
CA ASP A 146 14.61 9.42 -6.72
C ASP A 146 15.90 8.75 -6.20
N ASP A 147 15.77 7.89 -5.19
CA ASP A 147 16.81 7.00 -4.70
C ASP A 147 16.36 5.54 -4.90
N PRO A 148 16.94 4.81 -5.87
CA PRO A 148 16.48 3.46 -6.22
C PRO A 148 16.72 2.41 -5.10
N ARG A 149 17.30 2.81 -3.96
CA ARG A 149 17.51 1.96 -2.78
C ARG A 149 16.32 2.02 -1.81
N THR A 150 15.45 3.02 -1.92
CA THR A 150 14.21 3.16 -1.18
C THR A 150 13.02 2.84 -2.10
N PRO A 151 11.87 2.41 -1.52
CA PRO A 151 10.69 2.13 -2.32
C PRO A 151 9.77 3.35 -2.53
N TYR A 152 10.03 4.50 -1.90
CA TYR A 152 9.39 5.77 -2.23
C TYR A 152 9.92 6.26 -3.59
N ASP A 153 9.06 6.82 -4.43
CA ASP A 153 9.45 7.48 -5.68
C ASP A 153 8.69 8.82 -5.81
N PRO A 154 9.38 9.98 -5.78
CA PRO A 154 8.73 11.29 -5.82
C PRO A 154 8.00 11.60 -7.13
N HIS A 155 8.17 10.78 -8.17
CA HIS A 155 7.50 10.94 -9.46
C HIS A 155 6.23 10.10 -9.61
N VAL A 156 5.91 9.26 -8.63
CA VAL A 156 4.69 8.45 -8.63
C VAL A 156 3.53 9.28 -8.07
N GLY A 157 2.47 9.39 -8.85
CA GLY A 157 1.20 10.00 -8.46
C GLY A 157 0.01 9.12 -8.81
N GLY A 158 -1.14 9.43 -8.19
CA GLY A 158 -2.44 8.84 -8.50
C GLY A 158 -2.91 9.14 -9.91
#